data_AF-A0AA36N1C4-F1
#
_entry.id   AF-A0AA36N1C4-F1
#
_cell.length_a   1.000
_cell.length_b   1.000
_cell.length_c   1.000
_cell.angle_alpha   90.00
_cell.angle_beta   90.00
_cell.angle_gamma   90.00
#
_symmetry.space_group_name_H-M   'P 1'
#
loop_
_entity.id
_entity.type
_entity.pdbx_description
1 polymer ?
#
loop_
_entity_poly.entity_id
_entity_poly.type
_entity_poly.pdbx_seq_one_letter_code
_entity_poly.pdbx_strand_id
1 'polypeptide(L)'
;MADQPSPGSLPQGEIVQPPELTSEAEWPWKKVESSTSAEQPIQPAVVEDAPRSFRKDLWDRFDYLWKHRIEPSQSLLQKVTDLLRSRAELERKYGESLLSFGEISESGALHSAVDAMIVNFRNRGEQSIILADELEQDIIVSFDCVIKQHKEVSKKVYSDVQLLVKNLQDRRKSHDRSARRYGSRCAEAEFAAQDSLQAVSMKTADRLKLAQQATILSKQARVAEYEAWPAPTEDYYHAIDKAHRLVPETSRG
;
A
#
# COMPACT_ATOMS: atom_id res chain seq x y z
N MET A 1 20.11 6.23 92.18
CA MET A 1 20.52 5.18 91.22
C MET A 1 19.26 4.43 90.83
N ALA A 2 18.78 4.65 89.61
CA ALA A 2 17.59 4.01 89.06
C ALA A 2 17.95 3.49 87.67
N ASP A 3 17.83 2.18 87.49
CA ASP A 3 18.12 1.46 86.24
C ASP A 3 17.07 1.79 85.17
N GLN A 4 17.54 2.18 83.99
CA GLN A 4 16.71 2.30 82.80
C GLN A 4 16.65 0.96 82.05
N PRO A 5 15.46 0.50 81.62
CA PRO A 5 15.35 -0.69 80.79
C PRO A 5 15.76 -0.41 79.34
N SER A 6 16.57 -1.29 78.78
CA SER A 6 17.03 -1.24 77.39
C SER A 6 15.89 -1.45 76.39
N PRO A 7 15.90 -0.78 75.21
CA PRO A 7 14.88 -0.95 74.19
C PRO A 7 15.02 -2.32 73.51
N GLY A 8 13.93 -3.07 73.53
CA GLY A 8 13.80 -4.37 72.88
C GLY A 8 13.89 -4.25 71.35
N SER A 9 14.83 -4.99 70.78
CA SER A 9 14.99 -5.21 69.34
C SER A 9 13.81 -6.03 68.81
N LEU A 10 13.06 -5.45 67.86
CA LEU A 10 11.99 -6.12 67.13
C LEU A 10 12.58 -7.19 66.19
N PRO A 11 11.91 -8.35 66.03
CA PRO A 11 12.33 -9.39 65.11
C PRO A 11 12.23 -8.86 63.67
N GLN A 12 13.37 -8.85 62.97
CA GLN A 12 13.43 -8.64 61.53
C GLN A 12 12.74 -9.84 60.85
N GLY A 13 11.47 -9.67 60.49
CA GLY A 13 10.78 -10.60 59.61
C GLY A 13 11.51 -10.64 58.27
N GLU A 14 11.88 -11.85 57.84
CA GLU A 14 12.43 -12.11 56.52
C GLU A 14 11.48 -11.52 55.47
N ILE A 15 11.97 -10.51 54.75
CA ILE A 15 11.30 -10.00 53.55
C ILE A 15 11.45 -11.11 52.52
N VAL A 16 10.41 -11.94 52.40
CA VAL A 16 10.27 -12.91 51.31
C VAL A 16 10.31 -12.10 50.02
N GLN A 17 11.39 -12.26 49.26
CA GLN A 17 11.52 -11.63 47.96
C GLN A 17 10.31 -12.05 47.10
N PRO A 18 9.60 -11.10 46.48
CA PRO A 18 8.53 -11.45 45.57
C PRO A 18 9.11 -12.35 44.47
N PRO A 19 8.40 -13.42 44.06
CA PRO A 19 8.89 -14.33 43.04
C PRO A 19 9.25 -13.52 41.79
N GLU A 20 10.49 -13.63 41.33
CA GLU A 20 10.89 -13.08 40.04
C GLU A 20 9.98 -13.69 38.98
N LEU A 21 9.20 -12.83 38.31
CA LEU A 21 8.42 -13.18 37.12
C LEU A 21 9.42 -13.47 35.98
N THR A 22 10.05 -14.64 36.05
CA THR A 22 10.88 -15.23 34.99
C THR A 22 10.04 -16.04 34.00
N SER A 23 8.71 -15.86 34.00
CA SER A 23 7.93 -16.30 32.85
C SER A 23 8.31 -15.41 31.68
N GLU A 24 9.23 -15.89 30.86
CA GLU A 24 9.21 -15.64 29.43
C GLU A 24 7.77 -15.92 28.98
N ALA A 25 6.92 -14.90 29.03
CA ALA A 25 5.66 -14.93 28.36
C ALA A 25 6.03 -15.05 26.89
N GLU A 26 6.04 -16.29 26.40
CA GLU A 26 6.19 -16.63 25.00
C GLU A 26 5.02 -15.97 24.25
N TRP A 27 5.21 -14.69 23.91
CA TRP A 27 4.35 -14.01 22.96
C TRP A 27 4.34 -14.86 21.68
N PRO A 28 3.17 -15.10 21.06
CA PRO A 28 3.01 -16.09 19.98
C PRO A 28 3.62 -15.63 18.64
N TRP A 29 4.56 -14.70 18.66
CA TRP A 29 5.54 -14.59 17.60
C TRP A 29 6.55 -15.72 17.83
N LYS A 30 6.14 -16.97 17.55
CA LYS A 30 7.11 -18.03 17.27
C LYS A 30 8.13 -17.40 16.34
N LYS A 31 9.39 -17.29 16.80
CA LYS A 31 10.53 -17.07 15.90
C LYS A 31 10.27 -18.04 14.76
N VAL A 32 10.07 -17.51 13.56
CA VAL A 32 10.12 -18.32 12.35
C VAL A 32 11.54 -18.87 12.38
N GLU A 33 11.69 -20.06 12.93
CA GLU A 33 12.95 -20.78 12.95
C GLU A 33 13.36 -20.90 11.51
N SER A 34 14.37 -20.11 11.14
CA SER A 34 15.11 -20.27 9.90
C SER A 34 15.61 -21.71 9.91
N SER A 35 14.85 -22.55 9.20
CA SER A 35 14.96 -23.99 9.17
C SER A 35 16.34 -24.31 8.62
N THR A 36 17.25 -24.59 9.53
CA THR A 36 18.61 -24.98 9.18
C THR A 36 18.57 -26.47 8.88
N SER A 37 18.70 -26.78 7.59
CA SER A 37 19.20 -28.05 7.05
C SER A 37 18.47 -29.34 7.42
N ALA A 38 17.44 -29.65 6.63
CA ALA A 38 17.21 -31.03 6.19
C ALA A 38 17.21 -31.05 4.66
N GLU A 39 18.07 -31.91 4.13
CA GLU A 39 18.41 -32.12 2.72
C GLU A 39 17.17 -32.26 1.84
N GLN A 40 16.77 -31.16 1.19
CA GLN A 40 15.71 -31.15 0.19
C GLN A 40 16.30 -31.27 -1.22
N PRO A 41 15.60 -31.97 -2.14
CA PRO A 41 16.02 -32.14 -3.51
C PRO A 41 16.14 -30.77 -4.19
N ILE A 42 17.23 -30.60 -4.94
CA ILE A 42 17.64 -29.45 -5.75
C ILE A 42 16.41 -28.65 -6.22
N GLN A 43 16.00 -27.65 -5.44
CA GLN A 43 15.06 -26.65 -5.89
C GLN A 43 15.83 -25.79 -6.91
N PRO A 44 15.25 -25.50 -8.08
CA PRO A 44 15.88 -24.62 -9.06
C PRO A 44 16.23 -23.32 -8.36
N ALA A 45 17.50 -22.91 -8.46
CA ALA A 45 18.04 -21.73 -7.81
C ALA A 45 17.01 -20.60 -7.84
N VAL A 46 16.53 -20.23 -6.65
CA VAL A 46 15.69 -19.04 -6.47
C VAL A 46 16.58 -17.88 -6.88
N VAL A 47 16.48 -17.49 -8.15
CA VAL A 47 17.08 -16.28 -8.68
C VAL A 47 16.57 -15.18 -7.75
N GLU A 48 17.47 -14.58 -6.97
CA GLU A 48 17.13 -13.41 -6.16
C GLU A 48 16.52 -12.39 -7.11
N ASP A 49 15.19 -12.29 -7.04
CA ASP A 49 14.38 -11.46 -7.90
C ASP A 49 14.88 -10.03 -7.68
N ALA A 50 15.63 -9.51 -8.65
CA ALA A 50 16.14 -8.15 -8.62
C ALA A 50 15.01 -7.21 -8.16
N PRO A 51 15.30 -6.21 -7.30
CA PRO A 51 14.26 -5.37 -6.69
C PRO A 51 13.38 -4.78 -7.78
N ARG A 52 12.15 -5.31 -7.88
CA ARG A 52 11.20 -4.90 -8.92
C ARG A 52 10.76 -3.49 -8.62
N SER A 53 11.02 -2.59 -9.55
CA SER A 53 10.65 -1.20 -9.40
C SER A 53 9.22 -1.03 -9.91
N PHE A 54 8.38 -0.32 -9.15
CA PHE A 54 7.01 0.00 -9.57
C PHE A 54 6.97 0.61 -10.97
N ARG A 55 7.97 1.45 -11.26
CA ARG A 55 8.10 2.19 -12.50
C ARG A 55 8.36 1.32 -13.73
N LYS A 56 9.09 0.22 -13.61
CA LYS A 56 9.46 -0.62 -14.77
C LYS A 56 8.60 -1.87 -14.89
N ASP A 57 8.21 -2.45 -13.75
CA ASP A 57 7.77 -3.85 -13.72
C ASP A 57 6.28 -4.02 -13.40
N LEU A 58 5.62 -2.95 -12.93
CA LEU A 58 4.31 -3.07 -12.29
C LEU A 58 3.19 -2.28 -12.97
N TRP A 59 3.48 -1.50 -14.02
CA TRP A 59 2.45 -0.78 -14.78
C TRP A 59 1.41 -1.72 -15.38
N ASP A 60 1.85 -2.81 -16.03
CA ASP A 60 0.95 -3.81 -16.62
C ASP A 60 0.20 -4.65 -15.57
N ARG A 61 0.61 -4.54 -14.30
CA ARG A 61 0.06 -5.31 -13.17
C ARG A 61 -0.66 -4.43 -12.15
N PHE A 62 -1.00 -3.19 -12.50
CA PHE A 62 -1.65 -2.26 -11.58
C PHE A 62 -2.95 -2.86 -10.99
N ASP A 63 -3.83 -3.40 -11.84
CA ASP A 63 -5.09 -4.01 -11.39
C ASP A 63 -4.87 -5.20 -10.45
N TYR A 64 -3.81 -5.97 -10.66
CA TYR A 64 -3.42 -7.06 -9.78
C TYR A 64 -2.97 -6.53 -8.41
N LEU A 65 -2.07 -5.55 -8.39
CA LEU A 65 -1.61 -4.93 -7.14
C LEU A 65 -2.75 -4.27 -6.38
N TRP A 66 -3.67 -3.65 -7.10
CA TRP A 66 -4.86 -3.05 -6.54
C TRP A 66 -5.67 -4.07 -5.73
N LYS A 67 -6.06 -5.17 -6.38
CA LYS A 67 -6.90 -6.22 -5.80
C LYS A 67 -6.19 -7.05 -4.74
N HIS A 68 -4.89 -7.31 -4.90
CA HIS A 68 -4.17 -8.25 -4.04
C HIS A 68 -3.34 -7.58 -2.94
N ARG A 69 -3.11 -6.28 -3.01
CA ARG A 69 -2.35 -5.56 -1.96
C ARG A 69 -3.11 -4.38 -1.37
N ILE A 70 -3.65 -3.49 -2.20
CA ILE A 70 -4.24 -2.23 -1.73
C ILE A 70 -5.61 -2.46 -1.08
N GLU A 71 -6.49 -3.24 -1.69
CA GLU A 71 -7.80 -3.55 -1.08
C GLU A 71 -7.66 -4.40 0.21
N PRO A 72 -6.80 -5.46 0.25
CA PRO A 72 -6.58 -6.21 1.47
C PRO A 72 -5.95 -5.40 2.60
N SER A 73 -5.04 -4.45 2.31
CA SER A 73 -4.46 -3.60 3.35
C SER A 73 -5.50 -2.69 4.00
N GLN A 74 -6.45 -2.15 3.22
CA GLN A 74 -7.58 -1.39 3.76
C GLN A 74 -8.47 -2.24 4.66
N SER A 75 -8.78 -3.47 4.22
CA SER A 75 -9.57 -4.41 5.02
C SER A 75 -8.85 -4.78 6.32
N LEU A 76 -7.53 -4.98 6.26
CA LEU A 76 -6.72 -5.29 7.43
C LEU A 76 -6.74 -4.12 8.43
N LEU A 77 -6.58 -2.88 7.98
CA LEU A 77 -6.66 -1.71 8.85
C LEU A 77 -8.02 -1.64 9.56
N GLN A 78 -9.12 -1.88 8.84
CA GLN A 78 -10.45 -1.91 9.45
C GLN A 78 -10.56 -2.99 10.53
N LYS A 79 -10.08 -4.21 10.26
CA LYS A 79 -10.08 -5.31 11.23
C LYS A 79 -9.26 -5.00 12.48
N VAL A 80 -8.12 -4.32 12.31
CA VAL A 80 -7.29 -3.89 13.44
C VAL A 80 -8.04 -2.85 14.28
N THR A 81 -8.67 -1.86 13.65
CA THR A 81 -9.51 -0.88 14.36
C THR A 81 -10.65 -1.54 15.12
N ASP A 82 -11.34 -2.50 14.50
CA ASP A 82 -12.45 -3.22 15.13
C ASP A 82 -11.96 -4.03 16.35
N LEU A 83 -10.79 -4.68 16.24
CA LEU A 83 -10.16 -5.37 17.36
C LEU A 83 -9.80 -4.42 18.51
N LEU A 84 -9.26 -3.24 18.20
CA LEU A 84 -8.95 -2.23 19.20
C LEU A 84 -10.21 -1.72 19.91
N ARG A 85 -11.32 -1.55 19.20
CA ARG A 85 -12.62 -1.19 19.80
C ARG A 85 -13.10 -2.28 20.75
N SER A 86 -13.04 -3.54 20.35
CA SER A 86 -13.37 -4.66 21.24
C SER A 86 -12.45 -4.70 22.47
N ARG A 87 -11.16 -4.38 22.30
CA ARG A 87 -10.20 -4.30 23.41
C ARG A 87 -10.55 -3.18 24.39
N ALA A 88 -10.86 -1.98 23.90
CA ALA A 88 -11.28 -0.86 24.74
C ALA A 88 -12.57 -1.18 25.52
N GLU A 89 -13.55 -1.81 24.87
CA GLU A 89 -14.79 -2.24 25.54
C GLU A 89 -14.52 -3.27 26.65
N LEU A 90 -13.61 -4.22 26.42
CA LEU A 90 -13.21 -5.20 27.42
C LEU A 90 -12.48 -4.55 28.62
N GLU A 91 -11.57 -3.61 28.36
CA GLU A 91 -10.88 -2.86 29.41
C GLU A 91 -11.86 -2.01 30.24
N ARG A 92 -12.87 -1.42 29.60
CA ARG A 92 -13.92 -0.68 30.32
C ARG A 92 -14.74 -1.59 31.23
N LYS A 93 -15.22 -2.72 30.70
CA LYS A 93 -15.97 -3.73 31.49
C LYS A 93 -15.16 -4.30 32.64
N TYR A 94 -13.87 -4.56 32.41
CA TYR A 94 -12.95 -5.03 33.45
C TYR A 94 -12.78 -3.97 34.55
N GLY A 95 -12.56 -2.71 34.18
CA GLY A 95 -12.44 -1.61 35.12
C GLY A 95 -13.72 -1.39 35.95
N GLU A 96 -14.88 -1.39 35.30
CA GLU A 96 -16.19 -1.32 35.96
C GLU A 96 -16.40 -2.48 36.95
N SER A 97 -16.02 -3.70 36.57
CA SER A 97 -16.09 -4.87 37.46
C SER A 97 -15.20 -4.69 38.70
N LEU A 98 -14.00 -4.13 38.56
CA LEU A 98 -13.11 -3.86 39.69
C LEU A 98 -13.64 -2.76 40.62
N LEU A 99 -14.32 -1.75 40.06
CA LEU A 99 -14.95 -0.69 40.85
C LEU A 99 -16.20 -1.17 41.58
N SER A 100 -16.86 -2.22 41.08
CA SER A 100 -18.07 -2.80 41.68
C SER A 100 -17.83 -3.61 42.96
N PHE A 101 -16.57 -3.87 43.34
CA PHE A 101 -16.26 -4.49 44.63
C PHE A 101 -16.70 -3.55 45.76
N GLY A 102 -17.83 -3.88 46.38
CA GLY A 102 -18.47 -3.10 47.43
C GLY A 102 -17.64 -3.04 48.72
N GLU A 103 -18.12 -2.21 49.65
CA GLU A 103 -17.51 -2.10 50.98
C GLU A 103 -17.79 -3.38 51.79
N ILE A 104 -16.75 -4.14 52.07
CA ILE A 104 -16.82 -5.32 52.93
C ILE A 104 -16.75 -4.83 54.38
N SER A 105 -17.89 -4.83 55.08
CA SER A 105 -17.95 -4.51 56.52
C SER A 105 -17.45 -5.70 57.35
N GLU A 106 -16.13 -5.79 57.53
CA GLU A 106 -15.51 -6.72 58.49
C GLU A 106 -14.82 -5.94 59.62
N SER A 107 -15.00 -6.40 60.86
CA SER A 107 -14.37 -5.79 62.04
C SER A 107 -13.17 -6.62 62.49
N GLY A 108 -11.94 -6.07 62.47
CA GLY A 108 -10.74 -6.74 62.99
C GLY A 108 -9.43 -6.26 62.35
N ALA A 109 -8.28 -6.78 62.77
CA ALA A 109 -6.98 -6.42 62.18
C ALA A 109 -6.85 -6.82 60.68
N LEU A 110 -7.62 -7.82 60.24
CA LEU A 110 -7.75 -8.21 58.83
C LEU A 110 -8.38 -7.08 57.98
N HIS A 111 -9.17 -6.21 58.61
CA HIS A 111 -9.85 -5.09 57.95
C HIS A 111 -8.87 -4.17 57.22
N SER A 112 -7.76 -3.78 57.86
CA SER A 112 -6.78 -2.89 57.23
C SER A 112 -6.12 -3.50 55.98
N ALA A 113 -5.91 -4.82 55.96
CA ALA A 113 -5.38 -5.50 54.78
C ALA A 113 -6.42 -5.60 53.66
N VAL A 114 -7.67 -5.91 54.02
CA VAL A 114 -8.81 -5.94 53.08
C VAL A 114 -9.07 -4.55 52.49
N ASP A 115 -9.03 -3.50 53.30
CA ASP A 115 -9.19 -2.12 52.85
C ASP A 115 -8.10 -1.72 51.86
N ALA A 116 -6.84 -2.07 52.14
CA ALA A 116 -5.74 -1.83 51.22
C ALA A 116 -5.93 -2.57 49.89
N MET A 117 -6.47 -3.80 49.91
CA MET A 117 -6.82 -4.53 48.70
C MET A 117 -7.98 -3.88 47.93
N ILE A 118 -9.03 -3.41 48.61
CA ILE A 118 -10.16 -2.71 47.98
C ILE A 118 -9.67 -1.43 47.29
N VAL A 119 -8.83 -0.64 47.97
CA VAL A 119 -8.20 0.55 47.37
C VAL A 119 -7.37 0.18 46.15
N ASN A 120 -6.60 -0.92 46.20
CA ASN A 120 -5.83 -1.40 45.05
C ASN A 120 -6.73 -1.76 43.86
N PHE A 121 -7.83 -2.48 44.10
CA PHE A 121 -8.79 -2.82 43.05
C PHE A 121 -9.43 -1.58 42.43
N ARG A 122 -9.82 -0.59 43.25
CA ARG A 122 -10.35 0.68 42.74
C ARG A 122 -9.36 1.41 41.85
N ASN A 123 -8.12 1.56 42.30
CA ASN A 123 -7.06 2.21 41.52
C ASN A 123 -6.81 1.49 40.19
N ARG A 124 -6.76 0.15 40.19
CA ARG A 124 -6.63 -0.64 38.95
C ARG A 124 -7.84 -0.51 38.05
N GLY A 125 -9.04 -0.44 38.63
CA GLY A 125 -10.29 -0.22 37.89
C GLY A 125 -10.28 1.13 37.17
N GLU A 126 -9.88 2.19 37.86
CA GLU A 126 -9.72 3.53 37.27
C GLU A 126 -8.67 3.54 36.14
N GLN A 127 -7.50 2.93 36.36
CA GLN A 127 -6.47 2.81 35.33
C GLN A 127 -6.96 2.07 34.08
N SER A 128 -7.74 1.00 34.26
CA SER A 128 -8.33 0.21 33.17
C SER A 128 -9.32 1.04 32.34
N ILE A 129 -10.13 1.87 32.99
CA ILE A 129 -11.06 2.77 32.30
C ILE A 129 -10.30 3.88 31.55
N ILE A 130 -9.28 4.48 32.17
CA ILE A 130 -8.42 5.48 31.51
C ILE A 130 -7.78 4.88 30.25
N LEU A 131 -7.24 3.67 30.34
CA LEU A 131 -6.66 2.98 29.19
C LEU A 131 -7.70 2.75 28.08
N ALA A 132 -8.92 2.35 28.41
CA ALA A 132 -10.00 2.19 27.43
C ALA A 132 -10.30 3.51 26.71
N ASP A 133 -10.34 4.62 27.44
CA ASP A 133 -10.60 5.94 26.88
C ASP A 133 -9.43 6.45 26.01
N GLU A 134 -8.18 6.20 26.41
CA GLU A 134 -6.98 6.50 25.60
C GLU A 134 -6.95 5.70 24.30
N LEU A 135 -7.29 4.41 24.35
CA LEU A 135 -7.42 3.56 23.15
C LEU A 135 -8.44 4.14 22.17
N GLU A 136 -9.60 4.59 22.67
CA GLU A 136 -10.66 5.15 21.85
C GLU A 136 -10.32 6.53 21.28
N GLN A 137 -9.82 7.44 22.11
CA GLN A 137 -9.61 8.84 21.72
C GLN A 137 -8.36 9.04 20.87
N ASP A 138 -7.26 8.35 21.19
CA ASP A 138 -5.98 8.60 20.54
C ASP A 138 -5.73 7.63 19.40
N ILE A 139 -5.88 6.33 19.66
CA ILE A 139 -5.51 5.29 18.69
C ILE A 139 -6.62 5.10 17.67
N ILE A 140 -7.83 4.75 18.10
CA ILE A 140 -8.93 4.40 17.19
C ILE A 140 -9.31 5.57 16.28
N VAL A 141 -9.41 6.80 16.82
CA VAL A 141 -9.66 8.01 16.01
C VAL A 141 -8.56 8.22 14.96
N SER A 142 -7.28 8.01 15.32
CA SER A 142 -6.17 8.13 14.36
C SER A 142 -6.28 7.10 13.24
N PHE A 143 -6.61 5.84 13.56
CA PHE A 143 -6.83 4.80 12.55
C PHE A 143 -8.02 5.12 11.65
N ASP A 144 -9.13 5.62 12.19
CA ASP A 144 -10.31 6.00 11.41
C ASP A 144 -10.00 7.13 10.41
N CYS A 145 -9.21 8.13 10.83
CA CYS A 145 -8.69 9.17 9.95
C CYS A 145 -7.83 8.60 8.82
N VAL A 146 -6.88 7.71 9.13
CA VAL A 146 -6.01 7.06 8.14
C VAL A 146 -6.82 6.21 7.16
N ILE A 147 -7.78 5.42 7.64
CA ILE A 147 -8.66 4.60 6.80
C ILE A 147 -9.45 5.48 5.83
N LYS A 148 -10.02 6.59 6.30
CA LYS A 148 -10.77 7.52 5.46
C LYS A 148 -9.88 8.15 4.39
N GLN A 149 -8.74 8.70 4.78
CA GLN A 149 -7.78 9.29 3.85
C GLN A 149 -7.30 8.26 2.83
N HIS A 150 -6.96 7.06 3.27
CA HIS A 150 -6.50 5.99 2.39
C HIS A 150 -7.57 5.61 1.37
N LYS A 151 -8.85 5.50 1.76
CA LYS A 151 -9.98 5.24 0.84
C LYS A 151 -10.12 6.34 -0.22
N GLU A 152 -10.07 7.61 0.18
CA GLU A 152 -10.21 8.76 -0.73
C GLU A 152 -9.04 8.84 -1.72
N VAL A 153 -7.80 8.79 -1.22
CA VAL A 153 -6.59 8.81 -2.05
C VAL A 153 -6.57 7.61 -2.99
N SER A 154 -6.88 6.43 -2.48
CA SER A 154 -6.95 5.20 -3.27
C SER A 154 -7.95 5.34 -4.43
N LYS A 155 -9.19 5.78 -4.16
CA LYS A 155 -10.20 5.97 -5.20
C LYS A 155 -9.73 6.92 -6.30
N LYS A 156 -9.07 8.03 -5.91
CA LYS A 156 -8.52 8.99 -6.86
C LYS A 156 -7.42 8.38 -7.72
N VAL A 157 -6.43 7.73 -7.11
CA VAL A 157 -5.32 7.07 -7.82
C VAL A 157 -5.85 6.03 -8.81
N TYR A 158 -6.81 5.20 -8.40
CA TYR A 158 -7.41 4.21 -9.29
C TYR A 158 -8.11 4.89 -10.48
N SER A 159 -8.91 5.92 -10.24
CA SER A 159 -9.58 6.68 -11.30
C SER A 159 -8.59 7.30 -12.29
N ASP A 160 -7.51 7.91 -11.79
CA ASP A 160 -6.48 8.54 -12.61
C ASP A 160 -5.76 7.52 -13.49
N VAL A 161 -5.46 6.34 -12.95
CA VAL A 161 -4.84 5.25 -13.72
C VAL A 161 -5.80 4.71 -14.79
N GLN A 162 -7.08 4.50 -14.47
CA GLN A 162 -8.06 4.06 -15.47
C GLN A 162 -8.23 5.08 -16.61
N LEU A 163 -8.23 6.37 -16.29
CA LEU A 163 -8.24 7.45 -17.28
C LEU A 163 -6.98 7.42 -18.16
N LEU A 164 -5.81 7.24 -17.56
CA LEU A 164 -4.54 7.12 -18.29
C LEU A 164 -4.55 5.91 -19.24
N VAL A 165 -4.97 4.74 -18.75
CA VAL A 165 -5.07 3.52 -19.56
C VAL A 165 -5.99 3.74 -20.76
N LYS A 166 -7.17 4.34 -20.54
CA LYS A 166 -8.10 4.68 -21.63
C LYS A 166 -7.45 5.61 -22.65
N ASN A 167 -6.80 6.69 -22.20
CA ASN A 167 -6.13 7.65 -23.08
C ASN A 167 -5.02 6.97 -23.91
N LEU A 168 -4.23 6.07 -23.32
CA LEU A 168 -3.20 5.32 -24.03
C LEU A 168 -3.79 4.37 -25.06
N GLN A 169 -4.88 3.68 -24.74
CA GLN A 169 -5.60 2.82 -25.69
C GLN A 169 -6.17 3.61 -26.86
N ASP A 170 -6.76 4.76 -26.61
CA ASP A 170 -7.33 5.61 -27.66
C ASP A 170 -6.24 6.20 -28.56
N ARG A 171 -5.11 6.63 -27.98
CA ARG A 171 -3.93 7.06 -28.75
C ARG A 171 -3.36 5.93 -29.59
N ARG A 172 -3.24 4.71 -29.04
CA ARG A 172 -2.78 3.53 -29.79
C ARG A 172 -3.71 3.21 -30.95
N LYS A 173 -5.03 3.19 -30.74
CA LYS A 173 -6.02 2.99 -31.82
C LYS A 173 -5.94 4.09 -32.87
N SER A 174 -5.70 5.33 -32.48
CA SER A 174 -5.50 6.44 -33.42
C SER A 174 -4.24 6.24 -34.27
N HIS A 175 -3.13 5.90 -33.62
CA HIS A 175 -1.87 5.58 -34.28
C HIS A 175 -2.04 4.43 -35.28
N ASP A 176 -2.67 3.32 -34.87
CA ASP A 176 -2.88 2.16 -35.74
C ASP A 176 -3.74 2.50 -36.97
N ARG A 177 -4.73 3.39 -36.82
CA ARG A 177 -5.52 3.89 -37.96
C ARG A 177 -4.67 4.71 -38.92
N SER A 178 -3.85 5.64 -38.41
CA SER A 178 -2.95 6.45 -39.24
C SER A 178 -1.89 5.59 -39.93
N ALA A 179 -1.29 4.62 -39.23
CA ALA A 179 -0.31 3.69 -39.78
C ALA A 179 -0.89 2.83 -40.91
N ARG A 180 -2.13 2.32 -40.74
CA ARG A 180 -2.84 1.61 -41.82
C ARG A 180 -3.12 2.51 -43.02
N ARG A 181 -3.54 3.75 -42.79
CA ARG A 181 -3.76 4.73 -43.86
C ARG A 181 -2.47 5.00 -44.63
N TYR A 182 -1.36 5.23 -43.92
CA TYR A 182 -0.04 5.39 -44.52
C TYR A 182 0.33 4.19 -45.40
N GLY A 183 0.23 2.97 -44.86
CA GLY A 183 0.50 1.74 -45.62
C GLY A 183 -0.35 1.58 -46.88
N SER A 184 -1.66 1.88 -46.80
CA SER A 184 -2.56 1.88 -47.97
C SER A 184 -2.11 2.87 -49.03
N ARG A 185 -1.76 4.11 -48.64
CA ARG A 185 -1.32 5.16 -49.58
C ARG A 185 0.03 4.84 -50.21
N CYS A 186 0.96 4.25 -49.46
CA CYS A 186 2.22 3.76 -50.01
C CYS A 186 1.99 2.67 -51.06
N ALA A 187 1.15 1.67 -50.75
CA ALA A 187 0.82 0.61 -51.69
C ALA A 187 0.15 1.16 -52.96
N GLU A 188 -0.85 2.03 -52.82
CA GLU A 188 -1.51 2.70 -53.95
C GLU A 188 -0.52 3.52 -54.81
N ALA A 189 0.39 4.25 -54.19
CA ALA A 189 1.42 5.02 -54.89
C ALA A 189 2.40 4.11 -55.65
N GLU A 190 2.79 2.99 -55.04
CA GLU A 190 3.66 2.00 -55.65
C GLU A 190 2.99 1.32 -56.86
N PHE A 191 1.74 0.88 -56.72
CA PHE A 191 0.98 0.33 -57.85
C PHE A 191 0.84 1.33 -58.99
N ALA A 192 0.46 2.59 -58.70
CA ALA A 192 0.36 3.63 -59.72
C ALA A 192 1.71 3.93 -60.41
N ALA A 193 2.81 3.88 -59.65
CA ALA A 193 4.15 4.04 -60.22
C ALA A 193 4.52 2.87 -61.13
N GLN A 194 4.24 1.63 -60.71
CA GLN A 194 4.46 0.43 -61.51
C GLN A 194 3.63 0.45 -62.81
N ASP A 195 2.35 0.80 -62.74
CA ASP A 195 1.48 0.95 -63.92
C ASP A 195 2.04 1.98 -64.91
N SER A 196 2.54 3.11 -64.39
CA SER A 196 3.14 4.17 -65.24
C SER A 196 4.40 3.68 -65.97
N LEU A 197 5.19 2.79 -65.36
CA LEU A 197 6.38 2.20 -65.95
C LEU A 197 6.04 1.12 -66.98
N GLN A 198 5.00 0.33 -66.72
CA GLN A 198 4.57 -0.76 -67.61
C GLN A 198 3.73 -0.29 -68.80
N ALA A 199 3.13 0.91 -68.72
CA ALA A 199 2.30 1.55 -69.74
C ALA A 199 3.03 1.98 -71.03
N VAL A 200 4.08 1.26 -71.46
CA VAL A 200 4.95 1.63 -72.59
C VAL A 200 4.19 1.78 -73.91
N SER A 201 3.08 1.03 -74.08
CA SER A 201 2.20 1.08 -75.25
C SER A 201 1.17 2.21 -75.23
N MET A 202 1.03 2.94 -74.13
CA MET A 202 0.06 4.03 -73.99
C MET A 202 0.57 5.34 -74.60
N LYS A 203 -0.38 6.23 -74.97
CA LYS A 203 -0.06 7.59 -75.40
C LYS A 203 0.68 8.33 -74.27
N THR A 204 1.65 9.17 -74.64
CA THR A 204 2.47 9.94 -73.69
C THR A 204 1.65 10.77 -72.72
N ALA A 205 0.53 11.35 -73.17
CA ALA A 205 -0.36 12.12 -72.30
C ALA A 205 -0.99 11.27 -71.18
N ASP A 206 -1.36 10.02 -71.45
CA ASP A 206 -1.98 9.15 -70.45
C ASP A 206 -0.95 8.56 -69.48
N ARG A 207 0.27 8.26 -69.97
CA ARG A 207 1.41 7.92 -69.10
C ARG A 207 1.73 9.05 -68.11
N LEU A 208 1.71 10.29 -68.58
CA LEU A 208 1.96 11.46 -67.73
C LEU A 208 0.90 11.58 -66.63
N LYS A 209 -0.38 11.29 -66.92
CA LYS A 209 -1.45 11.29 -65.91
C LYS A 209 -1.22 10.24 -64.83
N LEU A 210 -0.82 9.02 -65.20
CA LEU A 210 -0.48 7.95 -64.24
C LEU A 210 0.71 8.36 -63.35
N ALA A 211 1.77 8.92 -63.93
CA ALA A 211 2.93 9.42 -63.17
C ALA A 211 2.56 10.57 -62.21
N GLN A 212 1.68 11.48 -62.64
CA GLN A 212 1.14 12.55 -61.80
C GLN A 212 0.32 11.98 -60.65
N GLN A 213 -0.54 10.99 -60.91
CA GLN A 213 -1.32 10.30 -59.89
C GLN A 213 -0.42 9.61 -58.85
N ALA A 214 0.62 8.89 -59.28
CA ALA A 214 1.62 8.30 -58.39
C ALA A 214 2.30 9.35 -57.49
N THR A 215 2.65 10.51 -58.06
CA THR A 215 3.24 11.63 -57.31
C THR A 215 2.26 12.21 -56.27
N ILE A 216 0.99 12.34 -56.62
CA ILE A 216 -0.05 12.81 -55.70
C ILE A 216 -0.22 11.82 -54.54
N LEU A 217 -0.33 10.52 -54.84
CA LEU A 217 -0.46 9.47 -53.83
C LEU A 217 0.77 9.41 -52.91
N SER A 218 1.97 9.59 -53.47
CA SER A 218 3.21 9.66 -52.69
C SER A 218 3.21 10.87 -51.72
N LYS A 219 2.75 12.04 -52.17
CA LYS A 219 2.58 13.21 -51.29
C LYS A 219 1.54 12.94 -50.20
N GLN A 220 0.43 12.30 -50.53
CA GLN A 220 -0.61 11.92 -49.56
C GLN A 220 -0.07 10.91 -48.53
N ALA A 221 0.75 9.94 -48.95
CA ALA A 221 1.42 9.01 -48.07
C ALA A 221 2.32 9.77 -47.08
N ARG A 222 3.12 10.72 -47.56
CA ARG A 222 3.97 11.55 -46.70
C ARG A 222 3.18 12.38 -45.68
N VAL A 223 2.02 12.92 -46.05
CA VAL A 223 1.14 13.60 -45.08
C VAL A 223 0.62 12.60 -44.03
N ALA A 224 0.19 11.41 -44.45
CA ALA A 224 -0.25 10.37 -43.54
C ALA A 224 0.87 9.84 -42.62
N GLU A 225 2.12 9.87 -43.07
CA GLU A 225 3.30 9.54 -42.28
C GLU A 225 3.48 10.52 -41.11
N TYR A 226 3.42 11.83 -41.38
CA TYR A 226 3.47 12.85 -40.33
C TYR A 226 2.30 12.76 -39.35
N GLU A 227 1.12 12.32 -39.81
CA GLU A 227 -0.04 12.05 -38.94
C GLU A 227 0.14 10.78 -38.09
N ALA A 228 0.81 9.75 -38.62
CA ALA A 228 1.02 8.48 -37.94
C ALA A 228 2.15 8.56 -36.92
N TRP A 229 3.24 9.21 -37.31
CA TRP A 229 4.41 9.47 -36.49
C TRP A 229 4.52 10.97 -36.27
N PRO A 230 3.66 11.57 -35.44
CA PRO A 230 3.93 12.92 -34.99
C PRO A 230 5.33 12.88 -34.40
N ALA A 231 6.24 13.69 -34.96
CA ALA A 231 7.58 13.85 -34.43
C ALA A 231 7.44 13.94 -32.91
N PRO A 232 8.21 13.16 -32.11
CA PRO A 232 8.02 13.11 -30.67
C PRO A 232 8.01 14.55 -30.19
N THR A 233 6.81 15.04 -29.87
CA THR A 233 6.61 16.46 -29.67
C THR A 233 7.47 16.83 -28.47
N GLU A 234 7.97 18.07 -28.42
CA GLU A 234 8.61 18.53 -27.19
C GLU A 234 7.72 18.23 -25.97
N ASP A 235 6.39 18.22 -26.15
CA ASP A 235 5.40 17.78 -25.16
C ASP A 235 5.56 16.33 -24.67
N TYR A 236 5.99 15.36 -25.50
CA TYR A 236 6.23 13.99 -25.05
C TYR A 236 7.44 13.94 -24.10
N TYR A 237 8.53 14.59 -24.48
CA TYR A 237 9.72 14.69 -23.63
C TYR A 237 9.45 15.57 -22.40
N HIS A 238 8.68 16.66 -22.54
CA HIS A 238 8.26 17.51 -21.42
C HIS A 238 7.28 16.79 -20.49
N ALA A 239 6.39 15.94 -20.99
CA ALA A 239 5.49 15.16 -20.16
C ALA A 239 6.26 14.10 -19.35
N ILE A 240 7.25 13.45 -19.98
CA ILE A 240 8.16 12.53 -19.29
C ILE A 240 8.98 13.31 -18.25
N ASP A 241 9.60 14.43 -18.62
CA ASP A 241 10.43 15.22 -17.72
C ASP A 241 9.62 15.83 -16.55
N LYS A 242 8.40 16.30 -16.82
CA LYS A 242 7.47 16.77 -15.79
C LYS A 242 7.02 15.64 -14.87
N ALA A 243 6.76 14.44 -15.40
CA ALA A 243 6.48 13.27 -14.58
C ALA A 243 7.69 12.86 -13.73
N HIS A 244 8.92 13.03 -14.22
CA HIS A 244 10.14 12.83 -13.45
C HIS A 244 10.31 13.85 -12.32
N ARG A 245 9.98 15.14 -12.55
CA ARG A 245 10.09 16.21 -11.53
C ARG A 245 9.02 16.14 -10.45
N LEU A 246 7.87 15.53 -10.73
CA LEU A 246 6.77 15.37 -9.77
C LEU A 246 6.94 14.17 -8.83
N VAL A 247 7.96 13.33 -9.02
CA VAL A 247 8.35 12.32 -8.03
C VAL A 247 9.25 13.01 -7.01
N PRO A 248 8.75 13.32 -5.79
CA PRO A 248 9.60 13.88 -4.77
C PRO A 248 10.72 12.89 -4.45
N GLU A 249 11.96 13.37 -4.28
CA GLU A 249 13.15 12.58 -3.94
C GLU A 249 13.07 12.02 -2.50
N THR A 250 11.97 11.37 -2.12
CA THR A 250 11.74 10.84 -0.76
C THR A 250 12.44 9.50 -0.49
N SER A 251 13.34 9.05 -1.37
CA SER A 251 14.02 7.75 -1.25
C SER A 251 15.56 7.85 -1.21
N ARG A 252 16.12 8.99 -0.80
CA ARG A 252 17.58 9.12 -0.49
C ARG A 252 17.89 9.08 1.01
N GLY A 253 17.00 8.50 1.82
CA GLY A 253 17.23 8.20 3.23
C GLY A 253 17.59 6.74 3.43
#